data_AF-A0A8S4RDA8-F1
#
_entry.id   AF-A0A8S4RDA8-F1
#
_cell.length_a   1.000
_cell.length_b   1.000
_cell.length_c   1.000
_cell.angle_alpha   90.00
_cell.angle_beta   90.00
_cell.angle_gamma   90.00
#
_symmetry.space_group_name_H-M   'P 1'
#
loop_
_entity.id
_entity.type
_entity.pdbx_description
1 polymer ?
#
loop_
_entity_poly.entity_id
_entity_poly.type
_entity_poly.pdbx_seq_one_letter_code
_entity_poly.pdbx_strand_id
1 'polypeptide(L)' 'MQWAGHVQRMEGTRAPKRLMEGTLEGRRGQRRPGGRASDGVERDMRVLGVRSRKEAASDRLKWRNRLDQVQAHPGL' A
#
# COMPACT_ATOMS: atom_id res chain seq x y z
N MET A 1 -6.93 -2.87 -3.48
CA MET A 1 -5.46 -2.78 -3.44
C MET A 1 -4.77 -2.42 -4.78
N GLN A 2 -5.46 -2.38 -5.93
CA GLN A 2 -4.81 -2.06 -7.22
C GLN A 2 -4.17 -0.66 -7.24
N TRP A 3 -4.82 0.32 -6.62
CA TRP A 3 -4.33 1.70 -6.51
C TRP A 3 -2.97 1.80 -5.80
N ALA A 4 -2.72 0.96 -4.78
CA ALA A 4 -1.46 0.98 -4.03
C ALA A 4 -0.29 0.57 -4.92
N GLY A 5 -0.50 -0.41 -5.81
CA GLY A 5 0.51 -0.79 -6.78
C GLY A 5 0.72 0.26 -7.87
N HIS A 6 -0.35 0.98 -8.25
CA HIS A 6 -0.21 2.13 -9.14
C HIS A 6 0.64 3.25 -8.50
N VAL A 7 0.37 3.61 -7.25
CA VAL A 7 1.18 4.59 -6.50
C VAL A 7 2.62 4.12 -6.37
N GLN A 8 2.89 2.82 -6.14
CA GLN A 8 4.26 2.32 -6.07
C GLN A 8 5.06 2.52 -7.36
N ARG A 9 4.41 2.42 -8.52
CA ARG A 9 5.02 2.62 -9.85
C ARG A 9 5.04 4.08 -10.32
N MET A 10 4.39 4.98 -9.59
CA MET A 10 4.51 6.41 -9.86
C MET A 10 5.93 6.90 -9.59
N GLU A 11 6.32 7.91 -10.36
CA GLU A 11 7.54 8.68 -10.11
C GLU A 11 7.56 9.27 -8.69
N GLY A 12 8.74 9.27 -8.06
CA GLY A 12 8.98 9.72 -6.69
C GLY A 12 8.51 11.14 -6.38
N THR A 13 8.50 12.01 -7.38
CA THR A 13 8.13 13.44 -7.27
C THR A 13 6.64 13.65 -7.08
N ARG A 14 5.80 12.68 -7.46
CA ARG A 14 4.34 12.82 -7.41
C ARG A 14 3.82 12.84 -5.97
N ALA A 15 2.87 13.73 -5.69
CA ALA A 15 2.28 13.91 -4.37
C ALA A 15 1.76 12.60 -3.73
N PRO A 16 1.04 11.69 -4.43
CA PRO A 16 0.61 10.42 -3.85
C PRO A 16 1.78 9.52 -3.44
N LYS A 17 2.85 9.48 -4.23
CA LYS A 17 4.05 8.70 -3.96
C LYS A 17 4.81 9.25 -2.76
N ARG A 18 4.98 10.58 -2.69
CA ARG A 18 5.57 11.28 -1.53
C ARG A 18 4.74 11.10 -0.27
N LEU A 19 3.42 11.11 -0.37
CA LEU A 19 2.53 10.88 0.77
C LEU A 19 2.62 9.44 1.28
N MET A 20 2.82 8.48 0.38
CA MET A 20 2.85 7.06 0.69
C MET A 20 4.22 6.57 1.20
N GLU A 21 5.32 7.20 0.77
CA GLU A 21 6.69 6.86 1.17
C GLU A 21 7.32 7.86 2.15
N GLY A 22 6.77 9.07 2.24
CA GLY A 22 7.31 10.13 3.08
C GLY A 22 6.97 9.96 4.55
N THR A 23 7.95 10.32 5.39
CA THR A 23 7.70 10.55 6.80
C THR A 23 7.06 11.91 6.95
N LEU A 24 5.74 11.94 7.18
CA LEU A 24 5.06 13.17 7.56
C LEU A 24 5.44 13.51 9.00
N GLU A 25 6.29 14.52 9.15
CA GLU A 25 6.68 15.09 10.44
C GLU A 25 5.55 15.98 11.00
N GLY A 26 5.45 16.03 12.34
CA GLY A 26 4.43 16.81 13.06
C GLY A 26 3.43 15.96 13.86
N ARG A 27 2.83 16.56 14.89
CA ARG A 27 1.83 15.92 15.76
C ARG A 27 0.44 16.03 15.11
N ARG A 28 -0.10 14.90 14.63
CA ARG A 28 -1.47 14.85 14.10
C ARG A 28 -2.49 15.03 15.22
N GLY A 29 -3.56 15.78 14.95
CA GLY A 29 -4.62 16.06 15.93
C GLY A 29 -5.37 14.81 16.38
N GLN A 30 -5.78 14.80 17.65
CA GLN A 30 -6.40 13.68 18.40
C GLN A 30 -7.65 13.04 17.75
N ARG A 31 -8.31 13.70 16.79
CA ARG A 31 -9.63 13.32 16.26
C ARG A 31 -9.65 12.64 14.89
N ARG A 32 -8.50 12.44 14.23
CA ARG A 32 -8.44 11.64 12.99
C ARG A 32 -8.04 10.20 13.32
N PRO A 33 -8.60 9.18 12.64
CA PRO A 33 -8.11 7.81 12.71
C PRO A 33 -6.58 7.80 12.55
N GLY A 34 -5.88 7.23 13.53
CA GLY A 34 -4.44 7.42 13.68
C GLY A 34 -3.58 6.82 12.57
N GLY A 35 -4.13 5.90 11.77
CA GLY A 35 -3.41 5.19 10.72
C GLY A 35 -3.11 6.08 9.51
N ARG A 36 -1.86 6.04 9.04
CA ARG A 36 -1.52 6.48 7.69
C ARG A 36 -2.17 5.54 6.67
N ALA A 37 -2.42 6.03 5.46
CA ALA A 37 -2.87 5.16 4.37
C ALA A 37 -1.87 4.02 4.10
N SER A 38 -0.57 4.25 4.36
CA SER A 38 0.47 3.22 4.35
C SER A 38 0.19 2.09 5.32
N ASP A 39 -0.30 2.39 6.53
CA ASP A 39 -0.47 1.42 7.61
C ASP A 39 -1.61 0.44 7.27
N GLY A 40 -2.69 0.95 6.66
CA GLY A 40 -3.77 0.10 6.13
C GLY A 40 -3.27 -0.82 5.03
N VAL A 41 -2.48 -0.29 4.09
CA VAL A 41 -1.89 -1.08 3.01
C VAL A 41 -0.90 -2.12 3.55
N GLU A 42 -0.05 -1.78 4.52
CA GLU A 42 0.89 -2.71 5.13
C GLU A 42 0.20 -3.82 5.91
N ARG A 43 -0.89 -3.50 6.62
CA ARG A 43 -1.72 -4.50 7.28
C ARG A 43 -2.30 -5.49 6.27
N ASP A 44 -2.94 -4.98 5.23
CA ASP A 44 -3.53 -5.82 4.19
C ASP A 44 -2.43 -6.68 3.53
N MET A 45 -1.26 -6.11 3.26
CA MET A 45 -0.11 -6.83 2.72
C MET A 45 0.46 -7.92 3.61
N ARG A 46 0.43 -7.73 4.94
CA ARG A 46 0.80 -8.77 5.89
C ARG A 46 -0.16 -9.95 5.81
N VAL A 47 -1.46 -9.69 5.66
CA VAL A 47 -2.47 -10.73 5.41
C VAL A 47 -2.17 -11.46 4.09
N LEU A 48 -1.71 -10.73 3.07
CA LEU A 48 -1.34 -11.33 1.78
C LEU A 48 0.01 -12.08 1.77
N GLY A 49 0.72 -12.17 2.91
CA GLY A 49 2.05 -12.76 2.99
C GLY A 49 3.13 -12.00 2.19
N VAL A 50 2.89 -10.73 1.85
CA VAL A 50 3.82 -9.92 1.06
C VAL A 50 4.74 -9.14 1.97
N ARG A 51 6.01 -9.54 2.02
CA ARG A 51 7.03 -8.92 2.88
C ARG A 51 7.49 -7.54 2.41
N SER A 52 7.57 -7.31 1.10
CA SER A 52 8.04 -6.04 0.53
C SER A 52 7.04 -5.51 -0.48
N ARG A 53 6.39 -4.38 -0.16
CA ARG A 53 5.50 -3.68 -1.09
C ARG A 53 6.22 -3.16 -2.29
N LYS A 54 7.36 -2.52 -2.05
CA LYS A 54 8.16 -1.92 -3.11
C LYS A 54 8.44 -2.97 -4.18
N GLU A 55 8.96 -4.11 -3.77
CA GLU A 55 9.32 -5.20 -4.68
C GLU A 55 8.08 -5.86 -5.33
N ALA A 56 7.05 -6.16 -4.54
CA ALA A 56 5.87 -6.86 -5.03
C ALA A 56 5.02 -6.03 -6.01
N ALA A 57 4.99 -4.72 -5.85
CA ALA A 57 4.18 -3.83 -6.66
C ALA A 57 4.96 -3.13 -7.80
N SER A 58 6.28 -3.28 -7.86
CA SER A 58 7.08 -2.85 -9.02
C SER A 58 6.63 -3.55 -10.31
N ASP A 59 6.29 -4.84 -10.23
CA ASP A 59 5.73 -5.61 -11.33
C ASP A 59 4.19 -5.55 -11.33
N ARG A 60 3.61 -5.07 -12.44
CA ARG A 60 2.16 -4.91 -12.59
C ARG A 60 1.42 -6.26 -12.65
N LEU A 61 1.97 -7.25 -13.37
CA LEU A 61 1.32 -8.55 -13.55
C LEU A 61 1.40 -9.36 -12.27
N LYS A 62 2.58 -9.40 -11.64
CA LYS A 62 2.78 -10.08 -10.35
C LYS A 62 1.87 -9.49 -9.27
N TRP A 63 1.69 -8.17 -9.27
CA TRP A 63 0.76 -7.49 -8.36
C TRP A 63 -0.69 -7.87 -8.64
N ARG A 64 -1.14 -7.86 -9.89
CA ARG A 64 -2.51 -8.22 -10.26
C ARG A 64 -2.84 -9.66 -9.87
N ASN A 65 -1.98 -10.61 -10.26
CA ASN A 65 -2.19 -12.03 -9.96
C ASN A 65 -2.31 -12.31 -8.46
N ARG A 66 -1.54 -11.59 -7.63
CA ARG A 66 -1.67 -11.68 -6.17
C ARG A 66 -3.01 -11.15 -5.66
N LEU A 67 -3.48 -10.03 -6.19
CA LEU A 67 -4.78 -9.48 -5.78
C LEU A 67 -5.94 -10.37 -6.22
N ASP A 68 -5.84 -10.98 -7.39
CA ASP A 68 -6.86 -11.90 -7.90
C ASP A 68 -6.94 -13.18 -7.03
N GLN A 69 -5.80 -13.71 -6.59
CA GLN A 69 -5.75 -14.84 -5.65
C GLN A 69 -6.42 -14.53 -4.30
N VAL A 70 -6.30 -13.29 -3.83
CA VAL A 70 -6.90 -12.85 -2.55
C VAL A 70 -8.40 -12.61 -2.69
N GLN A 71 -8.82 -11.99 -3.80
CA GLN A 71 -10.23 -11.75 -4.07
C GLN A 71 -11.02 -13.07 -4.22
N ALA A 72 -10.34 -14.15 -4.64
CA ALA A 72 -10.89 -15.50 -4.68
C ALA A 72 -11.08 -16.15 -3.29
N HIS A 73 -10.49 -15.60 -2.23
CA HIS A 73 -10.58 -16.11 -0.86
C HIS A 73 -10.94 -14.99 0.15
N PRO A 74 -12.20 -14.52 0.17
CA PRO A 74 -12.64 -13.37 0.97
C PRO A 74 -12.81 -13.67 2.49
N GLY A 75 -11.91 -14.46 3.08
CA GLY A 75 -12.03 -14.96 4.47
C GLY A 75 -10.76 -14.90 5.32
N LEU A 76 -9.76 -14.13 4.89
CA LEU A 76 -8.55 -13.79 5.67
C LEU A 76 -8.48 -12.28 5.90
#